data_AF-A0A812QD07-F1
#
_entry.id   AF-A0A812QD07-F1
#
_cell.length_a   1.000
_cell.length_b   1.000
_cell.length_c   1.000
_cell.angle_alpha   90.00
_cell.angle_beta   90.00
_cell.angle_gamma   90.00
#
_symmetry.space_group_name_H-M   'P 1'
#
loop_
_entity.id
_entity.type
_entity.pdbx_description
1 polymer ?
#
loop_
_entity_poly.entity_id
_entity_poly.type
_entity_poly.pdbx_seq_one_letter_code
_entity_poly.pdbx_strand_id
1 'polypeptide(L)'
;MDDCCNWFTRVHCCCLITWVFTGACVVGIFRSSEFVQKARAWESPPAWQLAHCDVLAAGVSCIDEQSKSTCAGYSAGKMPSGQPPVFLTEDVAVCPGTYWCATDGDMCDCRGEITFAPELFNGEVYTIPEAERGYKVVSNGQWRCGTDQSGQPYQVDPAQWRDKHCWCTPQGILDVVKQHEPPYLQKKECSEMVLTDFNSATQRRLTVSDKYRFRYAPWALVVVSSNQGFDGFPAFDPSQLRCAYEYGAPAISEAIYSSSKAYSDSSVWKSEDVAKRWGNESSRPCWVRTTGASGRSLQACAVALENPSQIEEVALGEQNDSYQNLYVSLCFSVFFTALVGFLCYLQLRERQRQRREHPSSPNASGSSEDENEGFLQCWSSN
;
A
#
# COMPACT_ATOMS: atom_id res chain seq x y z
N MET A 1 38.05 24.37 29.25
CA MET A 1 38.13 23.29 28.24
C MET A 1 36.75 22.69 27.95
N ASP A 2 35.84 22.67 28.92
CA ASP A 2 34.49 22.08 28.79
C ASP A 2 33.61 22.69 27.68
N ASP A 3 33.72 23.99 27.39
CA ASP A 3 32.92 24.63 26.33
C ASP A 3 33.32 24.20 24.90
N CYS A 4 34.56 23.77 24.69
CA CYS A 4 35.06 23.41 23.36
C CYS A 4 34.56 22.02 22.94
N CYS A 5 34.51 21.07 23.88
CA CYS A 5 33.93 19.73 23.64
C CYS A 5 32.42 19.82 23.38
N ASN A 6 31.69 20.63 24.15
CA ASN A 6 30.25 20.75 24.00
C ASN A 6 29.84 21.35 22.64
N TRP A 7 30.64 22.29 22.13
CA TRP A 7 30.44 22.87 20.80
C TRP A 7 30.71 21.87 19.68
N PHE A 8 31.82 21.13 19.75
CA PHE A 8 32.20 20.14 18.74
C PHE A 8 31.13 19.04 18.60
N THR A 9 30.61 18.53 19.72
CA THR A 9 29.56 17.49 19.73
C THR A 9 28.25 17.99 19.13
N ARG A 10 27.82 19.22 19.43
CA ARG A 10 26.59 19.80 18.85
C ARG A 10 26.69 19.98 17.34
N VAL A 11 27.83 20.47 16.87
CA VAL A 11 28.07 20.74 15.45
C VAL A 11 28.20 19.45 14.64
N HIS A 12 28.88 18.43 15.18
CA HIS A 12 28.94 17.11 14.56
C HIS A 12 27.56 16.44 14.47
N CYS A 13 26.72 16.62 15.48
CA CYS A 13 25.36 16.09 15.49
C CYS A 13 24.52 16.66 14.33
N CYS A 14 24.59 17.97 14.05
CA CYS A 14 23.88 18.59 12.93
C CYS A 14 24.31 18.03 11.57
N CYS A 15 25.62 17.85 11.33
CA CYS A 15 26.11 17.24 10.10
C CYS A 15 25.61 15.80 9.93
N LEU A 16 25.73 14.97 10.98
CA LEU A 16 25.28 13.58 10.94
C LEU A 16 23.78 13.47 10.63
N ILE A 17 22.94 14.31 11.26
CA ILE A 17 21.50 14.34 11.01
C ILE A 17 21.21 14.65 9.53
N THR A 18 21.86 15.66 8.94
CA THR A 18 21.65 16.01 7.52
C THR A 18 22.04 14.87 6.57
N TRP A 19 23.16 14.19 6.84
CA TRP A 19 23.59 13.02 6.07
C TRP A 19 22.65 11.82 6.21
N VAL A 20 22.07 11.60 7.40
CA VAL A 20 21.02 10.57 7.60
C VAL A 20 19.79 10.87 6.74
N PHE A 21 19.34 12.12 6.70
CA PHE A 21 18.24 12.53 5.82
C PHE A 21 18.60 12.35 4.34
N THR A 22 19.81 12.70 3.93
CA THR A 22 20.28 12.46 2.54
C THR A 22 20.28 10.97 2.21
N GLY A 23 20.77 10.12 3.10
CA GLY A 23 20.74 8.67 2.94
C GLY A 23 19.31 8.12 2.80
N ALA A 24 18.37 8.62 3.60
CA ALA A 24 16.96 8.26 3.50
C ALA A 24 16.35 8.70 2.15
N CYS A 25 16.67 9.89 1.64
CA CYS A 25 16.25 10.34 0.30
C CYS A 25 16.79 9.45 -0.82
N VAL A 26 18.06 9.02 -0.73
CA VAL A 26 18.66 8.09 -1.70
C VAL A 26 17.92 6.75 -1.72
N VAL A 27 17.59 6.19 -0.55
CA VAL A 27 16.76 4.98 -0.45
C VAL A 27 15.38 5.20 -1.08
N GLY A 28 14.76 6.37 -0.86
CA GLY A 28 13.50 6.75 -1.49
C GLY A 28 13.57 6.73 -3.03
N ILE A 29 14.64 7.28 -3.62
CA ILE A 29 14.86 7.26 -5.07
C ILE A 29 14.97 5.83 -5.60
N PHE A 30 15.73 4.96 -4.93
CA PHE A 30 15.82 3.56 -5.34
C PHE A 30 14.46 2.86 -5.35
N ARG A 31 13.61 3.12 -4.34
CA ARG A 31 12.24 2.58 -4.29
C ARG A 31 11.37 3.13 -5.43
N SER A 32 11.39 4.44 -5.65
CA SER A 32 10.63 5.07 -6.74
C SER A 32 11.06 4.55 -8.11
N SER A 33 12.37 4.31 -8.32
CA SER A 33 12.87 3.75 -9.57
C SER A 33 12.41 2.31 -9.80
N GLU A 34 12.29 1.50 -8.75
CA GLU A 34 11.73 0.15 -8.85
C GLU A 34 10.25 0.21 -9.23
N PHE A 35 9.49 1.11 -8.60
CA PHE A 35 8.08 1.32 -8.91
C PHE A 35 7.87 1.78 -10.36
N VAL A 36 8.67 2.72 -10.86
CA VAL A 36 8.66 3.15 -12.28
C VAL A 36 8.94 1.98 -13.23
N GLN A 37 9.89 1.10 -12.89
CA GLN A 37 10.16 -0.08 -13.72
C GLN A 37 8.98 -1.06 -13.75
N LYS A 38 8.34 -1.28 -12.60
CA LYS A 38 7.11 -2.10 -12.52
C LYS A 38 5.96 -1.47 -13.29
N ALA A 39 5.77 -0.16 -13.17
CA ALA A 39 4.76 0.60 -13.92
C ALA A 39 4.95 0.43 -15.43
N ARG A 40 6.17 0.64 -15.95
CA ARG A 40 6.48 0.45 -17.38
C ARG A 40 6.22 -0.97 -17.87
N ALA A 41 6.62 -1.98 -17.09
CA ALA A 41 6.37 -3.37 -17.43
C ALA A 41 4.85 -3.67 -17.43
N TRP A 42 4.12 -3.10 -16.48
CA TRP A 42 2.67 -3.20 -16.36
C TRP A 42 1.95 -2.51 -17.52
N GLU A 43 2.50 -1.43 -18.06
CA GLU A 43 1.93 -0.70 -19.20
C GLU A 43 2.20 -1.33 -20.56
N SER A 44 3.19 -2.23 -20.66
CA SER A 44 3.63 -2.79 -21.94
C SER A 44 2.47 -3.29 -22.83
N PRO A 45 2.20 -2.65 -23.99
CA PRO A 45 1.22 -3.16 -24.96
C PRO A 45 1.70 -4.50 -25.55
N PRO A 46 0.82 -5.44 -25.94
CA PRO A 46 -0.64 -5.36 -26.12
C PRO A 46 -1.46 -5.81 -24.89
N ALA A 47 -0.92 -5.67 -23.68
CA ALA A 47 -1.54 -6.28 -22.50
C ALA A 47 -2.93 -5.73 -22.17
N TRP A 48 -3.24 -4.48 -22.50
CA TRP A 48 -4.50 -3.80 -22.15
C TRP A 48 -5.39 -3.55 -23.35
N GLN A 49 -6.68 -3.81 -23.17
CA GLN A 49 -7.71 -3.58 -24.18
C GLN A 49 -8.83 -2.73 -23.60
N LEU A 50 -9.28 -1.73 -24.35
CA LEU A 50 -10.43 -0.92 -23.93
C LEU A 50 -11.71 -1.76 -24.04
N ALA A 51 -12.53 -1.72 -23.00
CA ALA A 51 -13.81 -2.40 -22.91
C ALA A 51 -14.85 -1.49 -22.26
N HIS A 52 -16.06 -2.00 -22.11
CA HIS A 52 -17.14 -1.34 -21.41
C HIS A 52 -17.49 -2.11 -20.15
N CYS A 53 -17.59 -1.40 -19.03
CA CYS A 53 -17.85 -1.98 -17.72
C CYS A 53 -19.07 -1.32 -17.07
N ASP A 54 -19.98 -2.15 -16.56
CA ASP A 54 -21.08 -1.70 -15.70
C ASP A 54 -20.70 -1.92 -14.23
N VAL A 55 -20.70 -0.85 -13.44
CA VAL A 55 -20.33 -0.85 -12.02
C VAL A 55 -21.54 -1.28 -11.19
N LEU A 56 -21.41 -2.41 -10.51
CA LEU A 56 -22.44 -3.00 -9.65
C LEU A 56 -22.29 -2.58 -8.19
N ALA A 57 -21.06 -2.37 -7.76
CA ALA A 57 -20.69 -1.87 -6.45
C ALA A 57 -19.30 -1.26 -6.52
N ALA A 58 -19.01 -0.30 -5.65
CA ALA A 58 -17.68 0.25 -5.48
C ALA A 58 -17.34 0.33 -4.00
N GLY A 59 -16.06 0.40 -3.68
CA GLY A 59 -15.64 0.66 -2.32
C GLY A 59 -14.15 0.79 -2.15
N VAL A 60 -13.71 0.81 -0.89
CA VAL A 60 -12.29 0.87 -0.55
C VAL A 60 -11.92 -0.27 0.37
N SER A 61 -10.95 -1.08 -0.02
CA SER A 61 -10.31 -2.07 0.85
C SER A 61 -9.19 -1.42 1.63
N CYS A 62 -9.04 -1.82 2.89
CA CYS A 62 -8.03 -1.26 3.79
C CYS A 62 -7.22 -2.39 4.44
N ILE A 63 -5.90 -2.30 4.36
CA ILE A 63 -4.96 -3.27 4.95
C ILE A 63 -4.06 -2.55 5.96
N ASP A 64 -3.97 -3.13 7.17
CA ASP A 64 -2.91 -2.84 8.12
C ASP A 64 -1.69 -3.73 7.81
N GLU A 65 -0.62 -3.13 7.31
CA GLU A 65 0.66 -3.77 6.97
C GLU A 65 1.29 -4.52 8.14
N GLN A 66 1.08 -4.04 9.37
CA GLN A 66 1.73 -4.58 10.57
C GLN A 66 1.02 -5.84 11.08
N SER A 67 -0.31 -5.78 11.21
CA SER A 67 -1.11 -6.92 11.66
C SER A 67 -1.57 -7.81 10.52
N LYS A 68 -1.39 -7.38 9.26
CA LYS A 68 -1.98 -8.02 8.07
C LYS A 68 -3.51 -8.17 8.19
N SER A 69 -4.15 -7.25 8.91
CA SER A 69 -5.60 -7.25 9.17
C SER A 69 -6.30 -6.07 8.48
N THR A 70 -7.58 -5.86 8.78
CA THR A 70 -8.24 -4.56 8.58
C THR A 70 -7.45 -3.46 9.26
N CYS A 71 -7.76 -2.22 8.87
CA CYS A 71 -7.33 -1.02 9.57
C CYS A 71 -7.99 -0.81 10.96
N ALA A 72 -8.49 -1.89 11.58
CA ALA A 72 -8.83 -2.13 12.99
C ALA A 72 -9.15 -0.90 13.88
N GLY A 73 -10.10 -0.07 13.45
CA GLY A 73 -10.52 1.13 14.19
C GLY A 73 -12.02 1.43 14.12
N TYR A 74 -12.83 0.56 13.50
CA TYR A 74 -14.25 0.83 13.23
C TYR A 74 -15.15 -0.22 13.86
N SER A 75 -16.37 0.20 14.21
CA SER A 75 -17.48 -0.68 14.55
C SER A 75 -17.92 -1.44 13.31
N ALA A 76 -18.52 -2.62 13.51
CA ALA A 76 -19.25 -3.37 12.49
C ALA A 76 -19.90 -2.46 11.44
N GLY A 77 -19.52 -2.62 10.17
CA GLY A 77 -20.05 -1.83 9.06
C GLY A 77 -21.56 -2.05 8.89
N LYS A 78 -22.24 -1.08 8.29
CA LYS A 78 -23.66 -1.20 7.91
C LYS A 78 -23.76 -1.22 6.39
N MET A 79 -24.81 -1.84 5.87
CA MET A 79 -25.03 -1.78 4.43
C MET A 79 -25.24 -0.32 4.01
N PRO A 80 -24.43 0.22 3.07
CA PRO A 80 -24.58 1.58 2.61
C PRO A 80 -25.91 1.75 1.86
N SER A 81 -26.54 2.92 2.02
CA SER A 81 -27.74 3.29 1.27
C SER A 81 -27.37 3.83 -0.11
N GLY A 82 -27.85 3.21 -1.20
CA GLY A 82 -27.62 3.70 -2.57
C GLY A 82 -27.67 2.58 -3.61
N GLN A 83 -27.67 2.97 -4.90
CA GLN A 83 -27.53 2.06 -6.04
C GLN A 83 -26.67 2.73 -7.14
N PRO A 84 -25.52 2.13 -7.54
CA PRO A 84 -24.87 0.97 -6.92
C PRO A 84 -24.42 1.29 -5.47
N PRO A 85 -24.34 0.30 -4.57
CA PRO A 85 -23.80 0.49 -3.23
C PRO A 85 -22.33 0.91 -3.30
N VAL A 86 -21.97 1.93 -2.51
CA VAL A 86 -20.60 2.41 -2.33
C VAL A 86 -20.17 2.16 -0.89
N PHE A 87 -19.19 1.28 -0.69
CA PHE A 87 -18.65 0.93 0.61
C PHE A 87 -17.45 1.82 0.93
N LEU A 88 -17.63 2.72 1.88
CA LEU A 88 -16.55 3.62 2.28
C LEU A 88 -15.60 2.92 3.24
N THR A 89 -14.53 3.62 3.60
CA THR A 89 -13.49 3.00 4.43
C THR A 89 -14.04 2.57 5.81
N GLU A 90 -15.10 3.23 6.30
CA GLU A 90 -15.84 2.84 7.50
C GLU A 90 -16.52 1.46 7.45
N ASP A 91 -16.91 0.99 6.26
CA ASP A 91 -17.60 -0.30 6.09
C ASP A 91 -16.62 -1.48 5.99
N VAL A 92 -15.32 -1.19 5.85
CA VAL A 92 -14.24 -2.17 5.70
C VAL A 92 -14.63 -3.26 4.70
N ALA A 93 -14.67 -2.86 3.43
CA ALA A 93 -15.19 -3.70 2.36
C ALA A 93 -14.12 -4.13 1.37
N VAL A 94 -14.31 -5.31 0.81
CA VAL A 94 -13.41 -5.94 -0.13
C VAL A 94 -14.17 -6.35 -1.38
N CYS A 95 -13.49 -6.36 -2.51
CA CYS A 95 -14.08 -6.92 -3.72
C CYS A 95 -14.32 -8.43 -3.50
N PRO A 96 -15.54 -8.96 -3.73
CA PRO A 96 -16.58 -8.48 -4.65
C PRO A 96 -17.78 -7.77 -3.99
N GLY A 97 -17.58 -6.77 -3.13
CA GLY A 97 -18.69 -6.10 -2.44
C GLY A 97 -19.11 -6.78 -1.16
N THR A 98 -18.16 -7.47 -0.53
CA THR A 98 -18.32 -8.05 0.80
C THR A 98 -17.79 -7.06 1.82
N TYR A 99 -18.51 -6.83 2.91
CA TYR A 99 -18.11 -5.89 3.97
C TYR A 99 -18.08 -6.54 5.34
N TRP A 100 -17.19 -6.05 6.21
CA TRP A 100 -17.05 -6.60 7.55
C TRP A 100 -18.22 -6.14 8.43
N CYS A 101 -18.91 -7.08 9.07
CA CYS A 101 -20.14 -6.79 9.80
C CYS A 101 -20.15 -7.19 11.29
N ALA A 102 -19.24 -8.05 11.75
CA ALA A 102 -19.13 -8.40 13.18
C ALA A 102 -17.85 -9.19 13.48
N THR A 103 -17.42 -9.15 14.74
CA THR A 103 -16.48 -10.10 15.35
C THR A 103 -17.21 -11.35 15.85
N ASP A 104 -16.47 -12.44 16.08
CA ASP A 104 -17.03 -13.69 16.61
C ASP A 104 -17.89 -13.47 17.87
N GLY A 105 -19.09 -14.04 17.90
CA GLY A 105 -20.07 -13.87 18.98
C GLY A 105 -20.93 -12.62 18.92
N ASP A 106 -20.57 -11.58 18.15
CA ASP A 106 -21.34 -10.34 18.02
C ASP A 106 -22.47 -10.45 17.00
N MET A 107 -23.39 -9.48 17.01
CA MET A 107 -24.52 -9.43 16.06
C MET A 107 -24.12 -8.69 14.78
N CYS A 108 -24.16 -9.38 13.65
CA CYS A 108 -24.04 -8.84 12.30
C CYS A 108 -25.43 -8.53 11.74
N ASP A 109 -25.70 -7.29 11.32
CA ASP A 109 -26.92 -6.94 10.58
C ASP A 109 -26.65 -7.04 9.07
N CYS A 110 -27.12 -8.14 8.47
CA CYS A 110 -26.87 -8.45 7.06
C CYS A 110 -28.13 -9.05 6.42
N ARG A 111 -28.56 -8.46 5.31
CA ARG A 111 -29.55 -9.04 4.39
C ARG A 111 -28.82 -9.61 3.18
N GLY A 112 -28.54 -10.90 3.19
CA GLY A 112 -27.73 -11.56 2.17
C GLY A 112 -27.02 -12.79 2.71
N GLU A 113 -25.78 -13.01 2.30
CA GLU A 113 -24.96 -14.14 2.72
C GLU A 113 -23.88 -13.66 3.69
N ILE A 114 -23.91 -14.18 4.91
CA ILE A 114 -22.87 -14.00 5.91
C ILE A 114 -21.88 -15.14 5.77
N THR A 115 -20.61 -14.77 5.71
CA THR A 115 -19.49 -15.68 5.60
C THR A 115 -18.59 -15.49 6.82
N PHE A 116 -18.18 -16.58 7.45
CA PHE A 116 -17.26 -16.56 8.58
C PHE A 116 -15.84 -16.87 8.12
N ALA A 117 -14.92 -15.92 8.27
CA ALA A 117 -13.55 -16.06 7.80
C ALA A 117 -12.56 -15.17 8.58
N PRO A 118 -11.31 -15.64 8.80
CA PRO A 118 -10.26 -14.83 9.43
C PRO A 118 -9.65 -13.78 8.48
N GLU A 119 -9.66 -14.02 7.16
CA GLU A 119 -8.86 -13.24 6.19
C GLU A 119 -9.64 -13.02 4.87
N LEU A 120 -10.03 -11.78 4.57
CA LEU A 120 -10.39 -11.36 3.20
C LEU A 120 -9.60 -10.12 2.72
N PHE A 121 -8.58 -9.70 3.48
CA PHE A 121 -8.05 -8.33 3.42
C PHE A 121 -6.89 -8.14 2.44
N ASN A 122 -6.08 -9.15 2.21
CA ASN A 122 -4.79 -9.02 1.53
C ASN A 122 -4.86 -8.93 -0.01
N GLY A 123 -6.06 -8.78 -0.58
CA GLY A 123 -6.28 -8.89 -2.02
C GLY A 123 -5.99 -10.28 -2.60
N GLU A 124 -5.52 -11.23 -1.79
CA GLU A 124 -5.53 -12.65 -2.13
C GLU A 124 -6.95 -13.16 -1.93
N VAL A 125 -7.36 -13.97 -2.88
CA VAL A 125 -8.75 -14.39 -2.96
C VAL A 125 -9.02 -15.48 -1.96
N TYR A 126 -10.13 -15.29 -1.25
CA TYR A 126 -10.84 -16.29 -0.49
C TYR A 126 -11.02 -17.59 -1.27
N THR A 127 -10.26 -18.62 -0.92
CA THR A 127 -10.70 -20.00 -1.09
C THR A 127 -11.24 -20.49 0.23
N ILE A 128 -12.57 -20.61 0.33
CA ILE A 128 -13.17 -21.67 1.16
C ILE A 128 -12.85 -22.98 0.45
N PRO A 129 -12.02 -23.88 1.00
CA PRO A 129 -11.99 -25.26 0.53
C PRO A 129 -13.43 -25.79 0.48
N GLU A 130 -13.83 -26.54 -0.53
CA GLU A 130 -15.25 -26.88 -0.73
C GLU A 130 -15.95 -27.52 0.50
N ALA A 131 -15.19 -28.22 1.35
CA ALA A 131 -15.62 -28.77 2.64
C ALA A 131 -16.01 -27.71 3.70
N GLU A 132 -15.57 -26.47 3.54
CA GLU A 132 -15.77 -25.34 4.45
C GLU A 132 -16.94 -24.44 3.99
N ARG A 133 -17.66 -24.78 2.90
CA ARG A 133 -18.91 -24.05 2.51
C ARG A 133 -19.97 -24.05 3.62
N GLY A 134 -19.83 -24.91 4.63
CA GLY A 134 -20.65 -24.95 5.83
C GLY A 134 -20.60 -23.68 6.68
N TYR A 135 -19.70 -22.73 6.41
CA TYR A 135 -19.54 -21.48 7.17
C TYR A 135 -20.24 -20.27 6.54
N LYS A 136 -21.27 -20.55 5.75
CA LYS A 136 -22.13 -19.57 5.10
C LYS A 136 -23.55 -19.66 5.66
N VAL A 137 -24.11 -18.50 5.99
CA VAL A 137 -25.50 -18.39 6.41
C VAL A 137 -26.21 -17.33 5.58
N VAL A 138 -27.37 -17.67 5.05
CA VAL A 138 -28.27 -16.68 4.47
C VAL A 138 -29.05 -16.03 5.60
N SER A 139 -28.92 -14.71 5.74
CA SER A 139 -29.61 -13.92 6.75
C SER A 139 -30.53 -12.89 6.11
N ASN A 140 -31.68 -12.65 6.74
CA ASN A 140 -32.62 -11.59 6.39
C ASN A 140 -32.56 -10.39 7.36
N GLY A 141 -31.51 -10.31 8.18
CA GLY A 141 -31.31 -9.25 9.17
C GLY A 141 -30.20 -9.57 10.18
N GLN A 142 -30.49 -9.37 11.46
CA GLN A 142 -29.51 -9.60 12.53
C GLN A 142 -29.20 -11.09 12.71
N TRP A 143 -27.91 -11.39 12.79
CA TRP A 143 -27.37 -12.74 12.89
C TRP A 143 -26.17 -12.78 13.83
N ARG A 144 -26.01 -13.84 14.63
CA ARG A 144 -24.86 -13.97 15.52
C ARG A 144 -23.65 -14.49 14.74
N CYS A 145 -22.54 -13.77 14.79
CA CYS A 145 -21.31 -14.20 14.16
C CYS A 145 -20.78 -15.49 14.80
N GLY A 146 -20.28 -16.42 13.99
CA GLY A 146 -19.76 -17.71 14.45
C GLY A 146 -20.80 -18.83 14.61
N THR A 147 -22.07 -18.59 14.22
CA THR A 147 -23.13 -19.62 14.29
C THR A 147 -23.62 -20.07 12.92
N ASP A 148 -24.02 -21.35 12.83
CA ASP A 148 -24.67 -22.00 11.68
C ASP A 148 -26.14 -21.62 11.53
N GLN A 149 -26.81 -22.03 10.44
CA GLN A 149 -28.22 -21.67 10.17
C GLN A 149 -29.22 -21.96 11.31
N SER A 150 -28.89 -22.82 12.27
CA SER A 150 -29.73 -23.11 13.44
C SER A 150 -29.44 -22.20 14.65
N GLY A 151 -28.49 -21.28 14.51
CA GLY A 151 -28.00 -20.39 15.57
C GLY A 151 -27.05 -21.10 16.54
N GLN A 152 -26.59 -22.31 16.23
CA GLN A 152 -25.60 -23.03 17.03
C GLN A 152 -24.19 -22.71 16.55
N PRO A 153 -23.17 -22.72 17.42
CA PRO A 153 -21.78 -22.61 16.99
C PRO A 153 -21.46 -23.65 15.91
N TYR A 154 -20.66 -23.28 14.91
CA TYR A 154 -20.23 -24.23 13.89
C TYR A 154 -19.58 -25.48 14.52
N GLN A 155 -19.95 -26.67 14.04
CA GLN A 155 -19.45 -27.94 14.59
C GLN A 155 -17.93 -28.08 14.48
N VAL A 156 -17.36 -27.48 13.43
CA VAL A 156 -15.92 -27.39 13.20
C VAL A 156 -15.58 -25.92 13.06
N ASP A 157 -14.58 -25.48 13.80
CA ASP A 157 -14.06 -24.13 13.70
C ASP A 157 -13.07 -24.06 12.53
N PRO A 158 -13.36 -23.33 11.44
CA PRO A 158 -12.47 -23.26 10.27
C PRO A 158 -11.13 -22.58 10.57
N ALA A 159 -11.09 -21.74 11.61
CA ALA A 159 -9.97 -20.86 11.89
C ALA A 159 -9.56 -20.97 13.36
N GLN A 160 -9.37 -22.21 13.83
CA GLN A 160 -8.90 -22.46 15.18
C GLN A 160 -7.61 -21.66 15.41
N TRP A 161 -7.57 -20.85 16.48
CA TRP A 161 -6.44 -19.99 16.88
C TRP A 161 -6.22 -18.68 16.10
N ARG A 162 -7.15 -18.24 15.26
CA ARG A 162 -7.11 -16.90 14.64
C ARG A 162 -8.29 -16.04 15.11
N ASP A 163 -8.12 -14.72 15.03
CA ASP A 163 -9.23 -13.79 15.15
C ASP A 163 -10.19 -14.00 13.97
N LYS A 164 -11.48 -14.06 14.26
CA LYS A 164 -12.50 -14.45 13.28
C LYS A 164 -13.51 -13.36 13.11
N HIS A 165 -13.93 -13.20 11.87
CA HIS A 165 -14.81 -12.11 11.46
C HIS A 165 -15.96 -12.64 10.63
N CYS A 166 -17.09 -11.96 10.74
CA CYS A 166 -18.21 -12.14 9.83
C CYS A 166 -18.22 -11.06 8.77
N TRP A 167 -18.56 -11.53 7.58
CA TRP A 167 -18.49 -10.78 6.34
C TRP A 167 -19.81 -10.91 5.63
N CYS A 168 -20.45 -9.78 5.34
CA CYS A 168 -21.73 -9.76 4.67
C CYS A 168 -21.53 -9.51 3.18
N THR A 169 -22.09 -10.38 2.35
CA THR A 169 -22.33 -10.13 0.93
C THR A 169 -23.81 -9.79 0.77
N PRO A 170 -24.17 -8.53 0.43
CA PRO A 170 -25.56 -8.14 0.33
C PRO A 170 -26.35 -8.92 -0.72
N GLN A 171 -27.66 -9.09 -0.47
CA GLN A 171 -28.55 -9.81 -1.37
C GLN A 171 -28.54 -9.24 -2.79
N GLY A 172 -28.51 -7.91 -2.94
CA GLY A 172 -28.44 -7.27 -4.26
C GLY A 172 -27.22 -7.70 -5.09
N ILE A 173 -26.07 -7.89 -4.45
CA ILE A 173 -24.86 -8.40 -5.11
C ILE A 173 -25.03 -9.88 -5.49
N LEU A 174 -25.56 -10.68 -4.57
CA LEU A 174 -25.84 -12.10 -4.84
C LEU A 174 -26.82 -12.29 -6.00
N ASP A 175 -27.84 -11.45 -6.10
CA ASP A 175 -28.85 -11.50 -7.16
C ASP A 175 -28.23 -11.17 -8.52
N VAL A 176 -27.36 -10.16 -8.58
CA VAL A 176 -26.63 -9.84 -9.81
C VAL A 176 -25.67 -10.97 -10.19
N VAL A 177 -24.93 -11.53 -9.23
CA VAL A 177 -24.03 -12.67 -9.48
C VAL A 177 -24.81 -13.88 -10.03
N LYS A 178 -26.01 -14.15 -9.53
CA LYS A 178 -26.88 -15.23 -10.04
C LYS A 178 -27.37 -14.99 -11.47
N GLN A 179 -27.54 -13.74 -11.89
CA GLN A 179 -28.00 -13.39 -13.24
C GLN A 179 -26.93 -13.61 -14.32
N HIS A 180 -25.65 -13.68 -13.94
CA HIS A 180 -24.54 -13.85 -14.86
C HIS A 180 -24.10 -15.32 -14.87
N GLU A 181 -24.33 -16.04 -15.97
CA GLU A 181 -23.90 -17.43 -16.14
C GLU A 181 -22.62 -17.57 -17.00
N PRO A 182 -21.69 -18.47 -16.62
CA PRO A 182 -21.70 -19.20 -15.37
C PRO A 182 -21.36 -18.27 -14.18
N PRO A 183 -21.92 -18.50 -12.98
CA PRO A 183 -21.83 -17.60 -11.82
C PRO A 183 -20.43 -17.58 -11.16
N TYR A 184 -19.41 -18.05 -11.87
CA TYR A 184 -18.05 -18.10 -11.38
C TYR A 184 -17.43 -16.71 -11.50
N LEU A 185 -17.49 -15.98 -10.40
CA LEU A 185 -16.42 -15.06 -10.07
C LEU A 185 -15.12 -15.89 -10.11
N GLN A 186 -14.37 -15.84 -11.20
CA GLN A 186 -13.08 -16.51 -11.34
C GLN A 186 -12.09 -15.74 -10.47
N LYS A 187 -12.11 -16.06 -9.18
CA LYS A 187 -11.45 -15.22 -8.18
C LYS A 187 -9.95 -15.53 -8.12
N LYS A 188 -9.57 -16.81 -8.01
CA LYS A 188 -8.23 -17.20 -7.53
C LYS A 188 -7.10 -17.03 -8.54
N GLU A 189 -7.23 -17.64 -9.72
CA GLU A 189 -6.11 -17.74 -10.65
C GLU A 189 -5.77 -16.39 -11.28
N CYS A 190 -6.78 -15.58 -11.57
CA CYS A 190 -6.59 -14.30 -12.26
C CYS A 190 -5.83 -13.28 -11.41
N SER A 191 -6.24 -13.05 -10.16
CA SER A 191 -5.59 -12.06 -9.28
C SER A 191 -4.17 -12.49 -8.87
N GLU A 192 -3.97 -13.79 -8.57
CA GLU A 192 -2.65 -14.34 -8.27
C GLU A 192 -1.70 -14.25 -9.47
N MET A 193 -2.17 -14.56 -10.68
CA MET A 193 -1.38 -14.41 -11.91
C MET A 193 -1.05 -12.95 -12.18
N VAL A 194 -2.01 -12.04 -12.03
CA VAL A 194 -1.82 -10.59 -12.22
C VAL A 194 -0.80 -10.03 -11.22
N LEU A 195 -0.93 -10.41 -9.95
CA LEU A 195 0.00 -9.99 -8.92
C LEU A 195 1.40 -10.60 -9.14
N THR A 196 1.45 -11.85 -9.61
CA THR A 196 2.70 -12.51 -9.99
C THR A 196 3.33 -11.82 -11.19
N ASP A 197 2.58 -11.44 -12.22
CA ASP A 197 3.06 -10.69 -13.38
C ASP A 197 3.61 -9.32 -12.97
N PHE A 198 2.88 -8.60 -12.11
CA PHE A 198 3.33 -7.31 -11.60
C PHE A 198 4.60 -7.42 -10.74
N ASN A 199 4.68 -8.43 -9.86
CA ASN A 199 5.83 -8.62 -8.98
C ASN A 199 7.04 -9.28 -9.67
N SER A 200 6.81 -10.16 -10.65
CA SER A 200 7.87 -10.86 -11.40
C SER A 200 8.61 -9.95 -12.37
N ALA A 201 8.02 -8.79 -12.71
CA ALA A 201 8.69 -7.73 -13.47
C ALA A 201 9.96 -7.21 -12.78
N THR A 202 10.22 -7.51 -11.50
CA THR A 202 11.50 -7.16 -10.85
C THR A 202 11.93 -8.20 -9.82
N GLN A 203 13.02 -8.93 -10.12
CA GLN A 203 13.49 -10.12 -9.39
C GLN A 203 14.04 -9.86 -7.96
N ARG A 204 13.93 -8.64 -7.41
CA ARG A 204 14.47 -8.31 -6.08
C ARG A 204 13.35 -7.98 -5.10
N ARG A 205 12.88 -9.01 -4.38
CA ARG A 205 12.11 -8.81 -3.13
C ARG A 205 13.03 -8.22 -2.07
N LEU A 206 13.12 -6.90 -2.01
CA LEU A 206 13.57 -6.24 -0.80
C LEU A 206 12.38 -6.20 0.16
N THR A 207 12.43 -7.01 1.22
CA THR A 207 11.55 -6.87 2.40
C THR A 207 11.95 -5.60 3.10
N VAL A 208 11.36 -4.49 2.66
CA VAL A 208 11.64 -3.18 3.23
C VAL A 208 10.58 -2.85 4.26
N SER A 209 11.01 -2.39 5.43
CA SER A 209 10.13 -1.83 6.45
C SER A 209 9.35 -0.66 5.85
N ASP A 210 8.07 -0.92 5.56
CA ASP A 210 7.15 0.10 5.08
C ASP A 210 6.84 1.05 6.22
N LYS A 211 7.19 2.31 6.01
CA LYS A 211 6.91 3.41 6.95
C LYS A 211 5.41 3.64 7.12
N TYR A 212 4.62 3.13 6.18
CA TYR A 212 3.17 3.25 6.14
C TYR A 212 2.53 1.99 6.68
N ARG A 213 1.71 2.18 7.71
CA ARG A 213 1.00 1.08 8.37
C ARG A 213 -0.29 0.73 7.63
N PHE A 214 -0.92 1.69 6.96
CA PHE A 214 -2.23 1.50 6.35
C PHE A 214 -2.17 1.72 4.84
N ARG A 215 -2.76 0.78 4.09
CA ARG A 215 -2.90 0.83 2.63
C ARG A 215 -4.35 0.75 2.24
N TYR A 216 -4.73 1.55 1.24
CA TYR A 216 -6.09 1.68 0.77
C TYR A 216 -6.13 1.33 -0.71
N ALA A 217 -7.09 0.52 -1.13
CA ALA A 217 -7.27 0.17 -2.54
C ALA A 217 -8.73 0.44 -2.92
N PRO A 218 -9.02 1.46 -3.75
CA PRO A 218 -10.34 1.58 -4.33
C PRO A 218 -10.58 0.38 -5.26
N TRP A 219 -11.74 -0.24 -5.12
CA TRP A 219 -12.18 -1.36 -5.95
C TRP A 219 -13.61 -1.15 -6.44
N ALA A 220 -13.97 -1.86 -7.51
CA ALA A 220 -15.32 -1.96 -8.01
C ALA A 220 -15.65 -3.38 -8.43
N LEU A 221 -16.87 -3.83 -8.15
CA LEU A 221 -17.44 -5.02 -8.77
C LEU A 221 -18.08 -4.61 -10.09
N VAL A 222 -17.58 -5.14 -11.20
CA VAL A 222 -18.03 -4.76 -12.54
C VAL A 222 -18.49 -5.94 -13.37
N VAL A 223 -19.38 -5.66 -14.31
CA VAL A 223 -19.70 -6.55 -15.43
C VAL A 223 -18.97 -6.05 -16.66
N VAL A 224 -18.10 -6.88 -17.22
CA VAL A 224 -17.36 -6.55 -18.44
C VAL A 224 -18.17 -7.03 -19.65
N SER A 225 -18.62 -6.10 -20.49
CA SER A 225 -19.38 -6.41 -21.70
C SER A 225 -18.46 -6.71 -22.89
N SER A 226 -18.61 -7.89 -23.51
CA SER A 226 -17.79 -8.37 -24.65
C SER A 226 -18.14 -7.74 -26.00
N ASN A 227 -19.01 -6.72 -26.05
CA ASN A 227 -19.71 -6.34 -27.28
C ASN A 227 -18.84 -5.66 -28.35
N GLN A 228 -17.55 -5.47 -28.08
CA GLN A 228 -16.59 -5.03 -29.09
C GLN A 228 -15.84 -6.26 -29.58
N GLY A 229 -16.20 -6.75 -30.78
CA GLY A 229 -15.47 -7.82 -31.44
C GLY A 229 -14.01 -7.42 -31.57
N PHE A 230 -13.16 -7.98 -30.72
CA PHE A 230 -11.73 -7.71 -30.74
C PHE A 230 -11.11 -8.46 -31.91
N ASP A 231 -10.41 -7.73 -32.78
CA ASP A 231 -9.71 -8.26 -33.95
C ASP A 231 -8.68 -9.32 -33.50
N GLY A 232 -9.09 -10.59 -33.46
CA GLY A 232 -8.20 -11.72 -33.21
C GLY A 232 -8.57 -12.65 -32.05
N PHE A 233 -9.64 -12.39 -31.31
CA PHE A 233 -10.10 -13.30 -30.25
C PHE A 233 -11.47 -13.89 -30.58
N PRO A 234 -11.69 -15.21 -30.37
CA PRO A 234 -13.04 -15.76 -30.43
C PRO A 234 -13.92 -14.97 -29.47
N ALA A 235 -15.08 -14.51 -29.95
CA ALA A 235 -16.03 -13.73 -29.16
C ALA A 235 -16.12 -14.32 -27.76
N PHE A 236 -15.73 -13.54 -26.76
CA PHE A 236 -15.78 -14.00 -25.38
C PHE A 236 -17.22 -14.38 -25.05
N ASP A 237 -17.34 -15.41 -24.21
CA ASP A 237 -18.57 -15.80 -23.51
C ASP A 237 -19.27 -14.58 -22.86
N PRO A 238 -20.56 -14.69 -22.50
CA PRO A 238 -21.37 -13.58 -22.03
C PRO A 238 -20.71 -12.80 -20.89
N SER A 239 -21.05 -11.50 -20.81
CA SER A 239 -20.83 -10.58 -19.69
C SER A 239 -20.17 -11.19 -18.45
N GLN A 240 -18.89 -10.87 -18.21
CA GLN A 240 -18.11 -11.47 -17.13
C GLN A 240 -18.05 -10.58 -15.90
N LEU A 241 -18.35 -11.13 -14.74
CA LEU A 241 -18.26 -10.41 -13.47
C LEU A 241 -16.81 -10.40 -12.96
N ARG A 242 -16.29 -9.23 -12.62
CA ARG A 242 -14.87 -9.00 -12.28
C ARG A 242 -14.70 -7.99 -11.16
N CYS A 243 -13.61 -8.14 -10.43
CA CYS A 243 -13.07 -7.08 -9.59
C CYS A 243 -12.22 -6.16 -10.44
N ALA A 244 -12.56 -4.88 -10.42
CA ALA A 244 -11.80 -3.82 -11.03
C ALA A 244 -11.12 -2.97 -9.96
N TYR A 245 -9.96 -2.46 -10.30
CA TYR A 245 -9.16 -1.54 -9.48
C TYR A 245 -8.81 -0.33 -10.32
N GLU A 246 -8.21 0.69 -9.72
CA GLU A 246 -7.89 1.92 -10.47
C GLU A 246 -6.99 1.60 -11.67
N TYR A 247 -5.95 0.81 -11.40
CA TYR A 247 -4.91 0.47 -12.37
C TYR A 247 -4.83 -1.04 -12.65
N GLY A 248 -5.92 -1.75 -12.38
CA GLY A 248 -6.05 -3.17 -12.72
C GLY A 248 -5.66 -4.16 -11.63
N ALA A 249 -4.94 -3.72 -10.60
CA ALA A 249 -4.56 -4.56 -9.47
C ALA A 249 -4.65 -3.81 -8.13
N PRO A 250 -4.93 -4.53 -7.02
CA PRO A 250 -4.98 -3.95 -5.69
C PRO A 250 -3.61 -3.40 -5.29
N ALA A 251 -2.54 -4.18 -5.47
CA ALA A 251 -1.17 -3.80 -5.07
C ALA A 251 -0.67 -2.49 -5.72
N ILE A 252 -1.12 -2.17 -6.93
CA ILE A 252 -0.78 -0.91 -7.61
C ILE A 252 -1.53 0.25 -6.98
N SER A 253 -2.84 0.06 -6.77
CA SER A 253 -3.69 1.08 -6.17
C SER A 253 -3.28 1.34 -4.71
N GLU A 254 -2.91 0.31 -3.96
CA GLU A 254 -2.39 0.38 -2.59
C GLU A 254 -1.07 1.14 -2.45
N ALA A 255 -0.19 1.04 -3.45
CA ALA A 255 1.07 1.78 -3.46
C ALA A 255 0.81 3.30 -3.50
N ILE A 256 -0.26 3.70 -4.18
CA ILE A 256 -0.66 5.11 -4.37
C ILE A 256 -1.35 5.65 -3.12
N TYR A 257 -2.21 4.86 -2.47
CA TYR A 257 -2.93 5.30 -1.27
C TYR A 257 -2.39 4.63 -0.01
N SER A 258 -1.37 5.23 0.58
CA SER A 258 -0.80 4.78 1.84
C SER A 258 -0.84 5.87 2.92
N SER A 259 -0.90 5.46 4.19
CA SER A 259 -0.90 6.34 5.34
C SER A 259 -0.16 5.74 6.54
N SER A 260 0.43 6.62 7.35
CA SER A 260 1.08 6.23 8.62
C SER A 260 0.08 6.01 9.75
N LYS A 261 -1.11 6.61 9.68
CA LYS A 261 -2.20 6.42 10.65
C LYS A 261 -3.51 6.15 9.93
N ALA A 262 -4.39 5.41 10.57
CA ALA A 262 -5.71 5.13 10.02
C ALA A 262 -6.46 6.47 9.88
N TYR A 263 -6.98 6.77 8.68
CA TYR A 263 -7.94 7.86 8.41
C TYR A 263 -7.46 9.28 8.72
N SER A 264 -6.16 9.49 8.89
CA SER A 264 -5.63 10.82 9.22
C SER A 264 -5.13 11.61 8.02
N ASP A 265 -4.95 10.92 6.88
CA ASP A 265 -4.25 11.48 5.72
C ASP A 265 -5.19 11.61 4.52
N SER A 266 -4.84 12.56 3.66
CA SER A 266 -5.46 12.84 2.37
C SER A 266 -5.58 11.58 1.49
N SER A 267 -4.69 10.60 1.62
CA SER A 267 -4.72 9.35 0.86
C SER A 267 -6.04 8.59 1.03
N VAL A 268 -6.60 8.57 2.24
CA VAL A 268 -7.86 7.87 2.54
C VAL A 268 -9.00 8.52 1.79
N TRP A 269 -9.12 9.83 1.93
CA TRP A 269 -10.18 10.61 1.29
C TRP A 269 -10.08 10.57 -0.24
N LYS A 270 -8.86 10.60 -0.80
CA LYS A 270 -8.64 10.41 -2.23
C LYS A 270 -9.14 9.05 -2.71
N SER A 271 -8.84 7.97 -1.97
CA SER A 271 -9.31 6.62 -2.31
C SER A 271 -10.84 6.51 -2.25
N GLU A 272 -11.48 7.18 -1.28
CA GLU A 272 -12.93 7.23 -1.20
C GLU A 272 -13.57 8.03 -2.32
N ASP A 273 -12.96 9.16 -2.71
CA ASP A 273 -13.46 9.98 -3.80
C ASP A 273 -13.42 9.21 -5.13
N VAL A 274 -12.41 8.37 -5.33
CA VAL A 274 -12.34 7.43 -6.46
C VAL A 274 -13.49 6.42 -6.42
N ALA A 275 -13.71 5.76 -5.27
CA ALA A 275 -14.80 4.79 -5.12
C ALA A 275 -16.19 5.43 -5.30
N LYS A 276 -16.42 6.64 -4.74
CA LYS A 276 -17.65 7.43 -4.91
C LYS A 276 -17.85 7.81 -6.37
N ARG A 277 -16.79 8.24 -7.07
CA ARG A 277 -16.84 8.55 -8.51
C ARG A 277 -17.30 7.34 -9.32
N TRP A 278 -16.75 6.16 -9.04
CA TRP A 278 -17.16 4.93 -9.73
C TRP A 278 -18.60 4.52 -9.39
N GLY A 279 -19.02 4.67 -8.14
CA GLY A 279 -20.40 4.42 -7.75
C GLY A 279 -21.41 5.38 -8.38
N ASN A 280 -21.04 6.63 -8.66
CA ASN A 280 -21.90 7.59 -9.32
C ASN A 280 -22.08 7.34 -10.82
N GLU A 281 -21.16 6.60 -11.44
CA GLU A 281 -21.17 6.25 -12.86
C GLU A 281 -21.37 4.74 -13.02
N SER A 282 -22.63 4.30 -13.10
CA SER A 282 -22.98 2.87 -13.20
C SER A 282 -22.45 2.19 -14.46
N SER A 283 -21.98 2.95 -15.45
CA SER A 283 -21.47 2.45 -16.72
C SER A 283 -20.36 3.34 -17.24
N ARG A 284 -19.20 2.74 -17.58
CA ARG A 284 -17.98 3.48 -17.93
C ARG A 284 -17.04 2.70 -18.84
N PRO A 285 -16.14 3.37 -19.59
CA PRO A 285 -15.00 2.69 -20.19
C PRO A 285 -14.10 2.09 -19.12
N CYS A 286 -13.50 0.95 -19.43
CA CYS A 286 -12.54 0.26 -18.59
C CYS A 286 -11.47 -0.41 -19.45
N TRP A 287 -10.38 -0.86 -18.84
CA TRP A 287 -9.30 -1.57 -19.54
C TRP A 287 -9.18 -2.97 -18.98
N VAL A 288 -9.14 -3.96 -19.87
CA VAL A 288 -9.05 -5.37 -19.51
C VAL A 288 -7.66 -5.88 -19.90
N ARG A 289 -6.98 -6.51 -18.96
CA ARG A 289 -5.75 -7.25 -19.22
C ARG A 289 -6.07 -8.72 -19.40
N THR A 290 -5.78 -9.25 -20.57
CA THR A 290 -5.80 -10.69 -20.80
C THR A 290 -4.43 -11.27 -20.47
N THR A 291 -4.35 -12.29 -19.61
CA THR A 291 -3.10 -13.05 -19.39
C THR A 291 -3.24 -14.48 -19.91
N GLY A 292 -2.16 -15.02 -20.46
CA GLY A 292 -2.11 -16.37 -21.03
C GLY A 292 -1.09 -16.52 -22.15
N ALA A 293 -0.40 -17.66 -22.19
CA ALA A 293 0.44 -18.03 -23.34
C ALA A 293 -0.46 -18.36 -24.55
N SER A 294 0.02 -18.05 -25.76
CA SER A 294 -0.65 -18.36 -27.03
C SER A 294 -1.07 -19.85 -27.04
N GLY A 295 -2.37 -20.12 -26.88
CA GLY A 295 -2.91 -21.49 -26.84
C GLY A 295 -3.68 -21.89 -25.57
N ARG A 296 -3.66 -21.11 -24.48
CA ARG A 296 -4.64 -21.21 -23.37
C ARG A 296 -5.68 -20.11 -23.51
N SER A 297 -6.94 -20.36 -23.13
CA SER A 297 -8.00 -19.35 -23.24
C SER A 297 -7.54 -18.08 -22.51
N LEU A 298 -7.40 -16.98 -23.23
CA LEU A 298 -6.97 -15.69 -22.70
C LEU A 298 -8.07 -15.15 -21.80
N GLN A 299 -8.04 -15.45 -20.51
CA GLN A 299 -9.06 -14.95 -19.61
C GLN A 299 -8.77 -13.48 -19.27
N ALA A 300 -9.81 -12.66 -19.24
CA ALA A 300 -9.76 -11.30 -18.68
C ALA A 300 -9.37 -11.41 -17.19
N CYS A 301 -8.10 -11.15 -16.87
CA CYS A 301 -7.53 -11.39 -15.55
C CYS A 301 -7.48 -10.14 -14.69
N ALA A 302 -7.21 -8.98 -15.29
CA ALA A 302 -7.19 -7.69 -14.59
C ALA A 302 -8.18 -6.74 -15.25
N VAL A 303 -8.87 -5.91 -14.45
CA VAL A 303 -9.72 -4.83 -14.95
C VAL A 303 -9.32 -3.52 -14.28
N ALA A 304 -8.89 -2.55 -15.08
CA ALA A 304 -8.59 -1.19 -14.65
C ALA A 304 -9.77 -0.27 -14.97
N LEU A 305 -10.15 0.59 -14.03
CA LEU A 305 -11.17 1.62 -14.24
C LEU A 305 -10.59 2.96 -14.66
N GLU A 306 -9.27 3.13 -14.58
CA GLU A 306 -8.52 4.25 -15.13
C GLU A 306 -7.51 3.74 -16.15
N ASN A 307 -7.02 4.66 -17.01
CA ASN A 307 -6.13 4.30 -18.09
C ASN A 307 -4.80 3.76 -17.51
N PRO A 308 -4.43 2.50 -17.78
CA PRO A 308 -3.19 1.94 -17.26
C PRO A 308 -1.95 2.73 -17.67
N SER A 309 -1.97 3.46 -18.80
CA SER A 309 -0.84 4.29 -19.26
C SER A 309 -0.56 5.52 -18.40
N GLN A 310 -1.38 5.78 -17.37
CA GLN A 310 -1.18 6.89 -16.43
C GLN A 310 -0.29 6.48 -15.25
N ILE A 311 0.00 5.20 -15.06
CA ILE A 311 0.75 4.71 -13.90
C ILE A 311 2.21 5.17 -13.99
N GLU A 312 2.80 5.17 -15.19
CA GLU A 312 4.14 5.70 -15.43
C GLU A 312 4.17 7.19 -15.11
N GLU A 313 3.16 7.97 -15.52
CA GLU A 313 3.10 9.40 -15.19
C GLU A 313 3.03 9.63 -13.68
N VAL A 314 2.22 8.86 -12.96
CA VAL A 314 2.13 8.90 -11.49
C VAL A 314 3.46 8.50 -10.85
N ALA A 315 4.06 7.40 -11.31
CA ALA A 315 5.34 6.89 -10.80
C ALA A 315 6.50 7.87 -11.06
N LEU A 316 6.52 8.52 -12.23
CA LEU A 316 7.49 9.56 -12.57
C LEU A 316 7.28 10.82 -11.72
N GLY A 317 6.04 11.17 -11.41
CA GLY A 317 5.71 12.25 -10.47
C GLY A 317 6.32 12.00 -9.10
N GLU A 318 6.08 10.82 -8.51
CA GLU A 318 6.64 10.44 -7.21
C GLU A 318 8.18 10.36 -7.23
N GLN A 319 8.75 9.87 -8.33
CA GLN A 319 10.19 9.84 -8.52
C GLN A 319 10.76 11.26 -8.60
N ASN A 320 10.13 12.17 -9.33
CA ASN A 320 10.54 13.56 -9.43
C ASN A 320 10.48 14.26 -8.08
N ASP A 321 9.42 14.06 -7.29
CA ASP A 321 9.32 14.58 -5.93
C ASP A 321 10.42 14.02 -5.02
N SER A 322 10.75 12.74 -5.16
CA SER A 322 11.88 12.11 -4.45
C SER A 322 13.23 12.72 -4.82
N TYR A 323 13.45 13.02 -6.11
CA TYR A 323 14.64 13.72 -6.58
C TYR A 323 14.71 15.15 -6.05
N GLN A 324 13.62 15.91 -6.10
CA GLN A 324 13.57 17.25 -5.54
C GLN A 324 13.91 17.25 -4.04
N ASN A 325 13.32 16.32 -3.28
CA ASN A 325 13.65 16.14 -1.86
C ASN A 325 15.12 15.77 -1.63
N LEU A 326 15.70 14.92 -2.48
CA LEU A 326 17.14 14.63 -2.42
C LEU A 326 17.98 15.88 -2.69
N TYR A 327 17.66 16.66 -3.73
CA TYR A 327 18.42 17.87 -4.06
C TYR A 327 18.40 18.86 -2.92
N VAL A 328 17.23 19.10 -2.32
CA VAL A 328 17.09 19.97 -1.15
C VAL A 328 17.92 19.43 0.02
N SER A 329 17.81 18.14 0.33
CA SER A 329 18.57 17.48 1.41
C SER A 329 20.09 17.57 1.18
N LEU A 330 20.54 17.36 -0.05
CA LEU A 330 21.95 17.41 -0.44
C LEU A 330 22.49 18.85 -0.36
N CYS A 331 21.73 19.85 -0.80
CA CYS A 331 22.09 21.26 -0.63
C CYS A 331 22.28 21.62 0.84
N PHE A 332 21.39 21.16 1.74
CA PHE A 332 21.56 21.35 3.17
C PHE A 332 22.80 20.62 3.71
N SER A 333 22.99 19.34 3.38
CA SER A 333 24.14 18.56 3.82
C SER A 333 25.48 19.18 3.41
N VAL A 334 25.57 19.67 2.16
CA VAL A 334 26.77 20.37 1.66
C VAL A 334 26.95 21.71 2.38
N PHE A 335 25.89 22.50 2.52
CA PHE A 335 25.94 23.79 3.22
C PHE A 335 26.41 23.64 4.67
N PHE A 336 25.82 22.71 5.43
CA PHE A 336 26.21 22.47 6.82
C PHE A 336 27.64 21.92 6.91
N THR A 337 28.02 20.97 6.05
CA THR A 337 29.40 20.45 6.03
C THR A 337 30.42 21.56 5.74
N ALA A 338 30.13 22.44 4.77
CA ALA A 338 30.98 23.59 4.46
C ALA A 338 31.05 24.61 5.61
N LEU A 339 29.91 24.90 6.26
CA LEU A 339 29.85 25.78 7.43
C LEU A 339 30.68 25.23 8.59
N VAL A 340 30.59 23.93 8.87
CA VAL A 340 31.43 23.28 9.88
C VAL A 340 32.91 23.37 9.51
N GLY A 341 33.26 23.07 8.26
CA GLY A 341 34.62 23.21 7.76
C GLY A 341 35.16 24.64 7.92
N PHE A 342 34.34 25.65 7.61
CA PHE A 342 34.68 27.06 7.77
C PHE A 342 34.88 27.46 9.23
N LEU A 343 33.98 27.03 10.13
CA LEU A 343 34.10 27.30 11.56
C LEU A 343 35.34 26.63 12.16
N CYS A 344 35.64 25.39 11.78
CA CYS A 344 36.88 24.70 12.16
C CYS A 344 38.12 25.45 11.64
N TYR A 345 38.09 25.95 10.41
CA TYR A 345 39.16 26.77 9.85
C TYR A 345 39.37 28.07 10.64
N LEU A 346 38.31 28.79 10.98
CA LEU A 346 38.39 30.01 11.79
C LEU A 346 38.99 29.73 13.17
N GLN A 347 38.57 28.65 13.83
CA GLN A 347 39.12 28.25 15.13
C GLN A 347 40.61 27.89 15.04
N LEU A 348 41.02 27.15 14.01
CA LEU A 348 42.43 26.82 13.78
C LEU A 348 43.27 28.08 13.54
N ARG A 349 42.74 29.02 12.75
CA ARG A 349 43.40 30.29 12.47
C ARG A 349 43.57 31.14 13.73
N GLU A 350 42.53 31.21 14.57
CA GLU A 350 42.59 31.95 15.84
C GLU A 350 43.61 31.32 16.80
N ARG A 351 43.65 29.98 16.90
CA ARG A 351 44.68 29.26 17.67
C ARG A 351 46.09 29.54 17.15
N GLN A 352 46.29 29.58 15.83
CA GLN A 352 47.58 29.94 15.22
C GLN A 352 47.98 31.37 15.54
N ARG A 353 47.02 32.31 15.56
CA ARG A 353 47.25 33.71 15.94
C ARG A 353 47.68 33.81 17.41
N GLN A 354 46.97 33.15 18.31
CA GLN A 354 47.33 33.11 19.74
C GLN A 354 48.74 32.55 19.97
N ARG A 355 49.13 31.49 19.25
CA ARG A 355 50.50 30.94 19.30
C ARG A 355 51.57 31.92 18.79
N ARG A 356 51.24 32.79 17.83
CA ARG A 356 52.18 33.82 17.34
C ARG A 356 52.31 35.00 18.30
N GLU A 357 51.24 35.36 19.00
CA GLU A 357 51.23 36.47 19.96
C GLU A 357 51.88 36.09 21.32
N HIS A 358 51.89 34.79 21.67
CA HIS A 358 52.59 34.27 22.86
C HIS A 358 53.71 33.29 22.43
N PRO A 359 54.80 33.77 21.81
CA PRO A 359 55.95 32.92 21.56
C PRO A 359 56.44 32.41 22.92
N SER A 360 56.50 31.09 23.06
CA SER A 360 57.00 30.43 24.27
C SER A 360 58.34 31.05 24.65
N SER A 361 58.40 31.67 25.82
CA SER A 361 59.61 32.32 26.30
C SER A 361 60.76 31.29 26.30
N PRO A 362 61.88 31.54 25.60
CA PRO A 362 62.92 30.53 25.35
C PRO A 362 63.73 30.10 26.59
N ASN A 363 63.34 30.51 27.80
CA ASN A 363 64.08 30.22 29.04
C ASN A 363 63.50 29.08 29.89
N ALA A 364 62.58 28.26 29.37
CA ALA A 364 62.11 27.05 30.06
C ALA A 364 62.98 25.84 29.69
N SER A 365 64.23 25.83 30.14
CA SER A 365 65.08 24.64 30.15
C SER A 365 64.66 23.72 31.31
N GLY A 366 63.72 22.80 31.08
CA GLY A 366 63.31 21.85 32.13
C GLY A 366 62.31 20.80 31.67
N SER A 367 62.81 19.57 31.48
CA SER A 367 62.14 18.25 31.36
C SER A 367 61.10 18.07 30.25
N SER A 368 61.39 17.11 29.36
CA SER A 368 60.82 16.93 28.03
C SER A 368 59.97 15.65 27.87
N GLU A 369 58.99 15.35 28.74
CA GLU A 369 58.26 14.07 28.62
C GLU A 369 56.71 14.08 28.58
N ASP A 370 55.98 15.17 28.91
CA ASP A 370 54.51 15.02 29.15
C ASP A 370 53.53 15.81 28.25
N GLU A 371 53.96 16.54 27.22
CA GLU A 371 53.02 17.40 26.46
C GLU A 371 52.21 16.71 25.34
N ASN A 372 52.41 15.42 25.07
CA ASN A 372 51.67 14.72 24.02
C ASN A 372 50.36 14.04 24.48
N GLU A 373 50.06 14.01 25.79
CA GLU A 373 48.85 13.34 26.31
C GLU A 373 47.56 14.16 26.21
N GLY A 374 47.64 15.49 26.10
CA GLY A 374 46.46 16.36 26.18
C GLY A 374 45.49 16.29 24.99
N PHE A 375 45.92 15.80 23.83
CA PHE A 375 45.08 15.74 22.62
C PHE A 375 44.29 14.42 22.49
N LEU A 376 44.70 13.35 23.18
CA LEU A 376 44.07 12.03 23.08
C LEU A 376 42.95 11.80 24.12
N GLN A 377 42.90 12.57 25.21
CA GLN A 377 41.88 12.39 26.26
C GLN A 377 40.43 12.71 25.84
N CYS A 378 40.21 13.43 24.74
CA CYS A 378 38.86 13.69 24.23
C CYS A 378 38.24 12.50 23.48
N TRP A 379 39.02 11.48 23.12
CA TRP A 379 38.51 10.29 22.43
C TRP A 379 38.24 9.09 23.36
N SER A 380 38.83 9.04 24.56
CA SER A 380 38.67 7.90 25.48
C SER A 380 37.53 8.05 26.49
N SER A 381 36.76 9.13 26.43
CA SER A 381 35.67 9.43 27.38
C SER A 381 34.33 9.60 26.65
N ASN A 382 33.87 8.53 25.98
CA ASN A 382 32.48 8.33 25.60
C ASN A 382 32.18 6.83 25.50
#